data_AF-A0A975TLX7-F1
#
_entry.id   AF-A0A975TLX7-F1
#
_cell.length_a   1.000
_cell.length_b   1.000
_cell.length_c   1.000
_cell.angle_alpha   90.00
_cell.angle_beta   90.00
_cell.angle_gamma   90.00
#
_symmetry.space_group_name_H-M   'P 1'
#
loop_
_entity.id
_entity.type
_entity.pdbx_description
1 polymer ?
#
loop_
_entity_poly.entity_id
_entity_poly.type
_entity_poly.pdbx_seq_one_letter_code
_entity_poly.pdbx_strand_id
1 'polypeptide(L)'
;MRTVKMERGGESLITSKRDWPMRDTADGFIAHESDLGDVTATDLQTALRSYCKYMWGDPCGGEVDLAVADVPEEYLDDEAPPSGIAFSLNKGQLRLSLTVWLDDYLDEGYDDGEAEAYKESLTLMLERLGCELLHVGAHPNVGSAPPYFTEVHIRTPIRGKSLADMHAIGQDVLAFIDALQGGVLTRETAVSLLRAEKGDLLIGQPEGPWLDVKVDHYDLSERSGKISLAQAVARFANAEHGGVIVVGMKAKKVPSGEIIKAVQPVPLDARMQRKYEIAIEQHLYPPPDYLNIEMVPHGKGMLVVLSLPPQPEELKPFLVHGAIVDGAVEGAFISIVRRCGEASIPITAPSIHATMAAGRALLRRGEVRGLDNED
;
A
#
# COMPACT_ATOMS: atom_id res chain seq x y z
N MET A 1 28.16 17.73 23.86
CA MET A 1 28.42 18.33 22.53
C MET A 1 29.75 17.77 22.05
N ARG A 2 29.73 16.64 21.33
CA ARG A 2 30.94 16.00 20.79
C ARG A 2 30.83 16.03 19.27
N THR A 3 31.87 16.54 18.64
CA THR A 3 31.91 16.91 17.23
C THR A 3 31.98 15.65 16.36
N VAL A 4 31.03 15.49 15.45
CA VAL A 4 31.18 14.54 14.34
C VAL A 4 32.18 15.13 13.36
N LYS A 5 33.30 14.44 13.18
CA LYS A 5 34.36 14.83 12.24
C LYS A 5 34.65 13.62 11.36
N MET A 6 34.75 13.86 10.06
CA MET A 6 35.45 12.94 9.17
C MET A 6 36.94 13.05 9.46
N GLU A 7 37.60 11.92 9.66
CA GLU A 7 39.06 11.89 9.79
C GLU A 7 39.73 12.29 8.47
N ARG A 8 40.99 12.75 8.56
CA ARG A 8 41.83 12.99 7.39
C ARG A 8 42.09 11.63 6.71
N GLY A 9 41.35 11.37 5.64
CA GLY A 9 41.37 10.08 4.93
C GLY A 9 39.97 9.61 4.51
N GLY A 10 38.89 10.16 5.08
CA GLY A 10 37.51 9.89 4.63
C GLY A 10 36.86 8.59 5.15
N GLU A 11 37.63 7.69 5.74
CA GLU A 11 37.21 6.29 6.02
C GLU A 11 36.32 6.10 7.26
N SER A 12 36.07 7.13 8.07
CA SER A 12 35.30 6.96 9.31
C SER A 12 34.57 8.23 9.74
N LEU A 13 33.30 8.07 10.09
CA LEU A 13 32.50 9.10 10.73
C LEU A 13 32.51 8.88 12.24
N ILE A 14 33.26 9.72 12.96
CA ILE A 14 33.38 9.60 14.42
C ILE A 14 32.07 10.05 15.06
N THR A 15 31.27 9.11 15.56
CA THR A 15 30.06 9.44 16.32
C THR A 15 30.36 9.48 17.82
N SER A 16 29.37 9.92 18.59
CA SER A 16 29.47 9.93 20.06
C SER A 16 29.49 8.51 20.69
N LYS A 17 29.14 7.47 19.92
CA LYS A 17 28.99 6.08 20.39
C LYS A 17 30.06 5.14 19.85
N ARG A 18 30.40 5.25 18.56
CA ARG A 18 31.35 4.38 17.84
C ARG A 18 31.89 5.11 16.61
N ASP A 19 33.10 4.76 16.18
CA ASP A 19 33.58 5.11 14.84
C ASP A 19 32.75 4.34 13.81
N TRP A 20 32.04 5.06 12.97
CA TRP A 20 31.18 4.46 11.95
C TRP A 20 32.00 4.21 10.68
N PRO A 21 32.23 2.93 10.30
CA PRO A 21 32.91 2.61 9.05
C PRO A 21 32.04 3.06 7.86
N MET A 22 32.58 3.97 7.06
CA MET A 22 31.98 4.38 5.80
C MET A 22 33.05 4.17 4.72
N ARG A 23 32.65 3.68 3.55
CA ARG A 23 33.55 3.58 2.40
C ARG A 23 33.36 4.81 1.53
N ASP A 24 34.47 5.43 1.14
CA ASP A 24 34.47 6.51 0.15
C ASP A 24 34.14 5.91 -1.22
N THR A 25 33.28 6.56 -1.98
CA THR A 25 32.90 6.15 -3.34
C THR A 25 33.18 7.29 -4.31
N ALA A 26 33.03 7.06 -5.61
CA ALA A 26 33.24 8.12 -6.61
C ALA A 26 32.33 9.35 -6.37
N ASP A 27 31.11 9.13 -5.84
CA ASP A 27 30.04 10.12 -5.76
C ASP A 27 29.68 10.50 -4.30
N GLY A 28 30.35 9.91 -3.31
CA GLY A 28 30.08 10.18 -1.90
C GLY A 28 30.55 9.07 -0.99
N PHE A 29 29.62 8.49 -0.23
CA PHE A 29 29.93 7.46 0.74
C PHE A 29 28.91 6.33 0.69
N ILE A 30 29.32 5.15 1.17
CA ILE A 30 28.41 4.02 1.40
C ILE A 30 28.57 3.46 2.80
N ALA A 31 27.46 3.07 3.40
CA ALA A 31 27.38 2.43 4.71
C ALA A 31 26.44 1.24 4.70
N HIS A 32 26.67 0.31 5.63
CA HIS A 32 25.81 -0.85 5.80
C HIS A 32 24.58 -0.53 6.67
N GLU A 33 23.44 -1.14 6.35
CA GLU A 33 22.16 -0.89 7.04
C GLU A 33 22.21 -1.14 8.56
N SER A 34 23.03 -2.09 9.01
CA SER A 34 23.14 -2.46 10.43
C SER A 34 23.65 -1.32 11.32
N ASP A 35 24.39 -0.37 10.76
CA ASP A 35 25.03 0.70 11.51
C ASP A 35 24.15 1.93 11.69
N LEU A 36 23.02 1.99 10.96
CA LEU A 36 22.14 3.16 10.92
C LEU A 36 21.48 3.46 12.27
N GLY A 37 21.35 2.46 13.15
CA GLY A 37 20.74 2.60 14.48
C GLY A 37 21.57 3.44 15.46
N ASP A 38 22.89 3.56 15.23
CA ASP A 38 23.79 4.23 16.16
C ASP A 38 23.99 5.72 15.87
N VAL A 39 23.56 6.18 14.69
CA VAL A 39 23.80 7.54 14.20
C VAL A 39 22.50 8.32 14.12
N THR A 40 22.51 9.58 14.57
CA THR A 40 21.36 10.47 14.42
C THR A 40 21.41 11.23 13.10
N ALA A 41 20.24 11.56 12.55
CA ALA A 41 20.14 12.36 11.33
C ALA A 41 20.76 13.75 11.47
N THR A 42 20.68 14.35 12.66
CA THR A 42 21.29 15.66 12.95
C THR A 42 22.82 15.57 12.96
N ASP A 43 23.36 14.47 13.48
CA ASP A 43 24.79 14.20 13.51
C ASP A 43 25.35 14.00 12.10
N LEU A 44 24.68 13.19 11.27
CA LEU A 44 25.05 13.01 9.87
C LEU A 44 25.01 14.33 9.10
N GLN A 45 23.91 15.10 9.20
CA GLN A 45 23.83 16.40 8.52
C GLN A 45 24.98 17.33 8.91
N THR A 46 25.35 17.34 10.19
CA THR A 46 26.48 18.15 10.69
C THR A 46 27.81 17.68 10.11
N ALA A 47 28.00 16.35 10.03
CA ALA A 47 29.18 15.73 9.46
C ALA A 47 29.35 16.07 7.98
N LEU A 48 28.30 15.84 7.18
CA LEU A 48 28.29 16.10 5.74
C LEU A 48 28.48 17.59 5.46
N ARG A 49 27.88 18.50 6.26
CA ARG A 49 28.15 19.94 6.15
C ARG A 49 29.62 20.27 6.38
N SER A 50 30.24 19.66 7.40
CA SER A 50 31.66 19.85 7.69
C SER A 50 32.54 19.31 6.55
N TYR A 51 32.17 18.17 5.98
CA TYR A 51 32.83 17.59 4.81
C TYR A 51 32.70 18.51 3.59
N CYS A 52 31.49 18.96 3.27
CA CYS A 52 31.27 19.86 2.14
C CYS A 52 32.04 21.17 2.29
N LYS A 53 32.09 21.73 3.50
CA LYS A 53 32.87 22.94 3.78
C LYS A 53 34.38 22.71 3.62
N TYR A 54 34.87 21.52 3.98
CA TYR A 54 36.27 21.16 3.81
C TYR A 54 36.64 20.99 2.33
N MET A 55 35.80 20.30 1.55
CA MET A 55 36.05 20.01 0.14
C MET A 55 35.82 21.22 -0.78
N TRP A 56 34.75 21.98 -0.56
CA TRP A 56 34.29 23.04 -1.48
C TRP A 56 34.26 24.45 -0.88
N GLY A 57 34.62 24.62 0.40
CA GLY A 57 34.64 25.93 1.05
C GLY A 57 33.27 26.42 1.54
N ASP A 58 33.20 27.71 1.87
CA ASP A 58 32.01 28.39 2.44
C ASP A 58 31.71 29.64 1.59
N PRO A 59 30.51 29.79 0.99
CA PRO A 59 29.34 28.91 1.10
C PRO A 59 29.52 27.57 0.38
N CYS A 60 29.06 26.48 1.01
CA CYS A 60 29.16 25.14 0.44
C CYS A 60 28.13 24.95 -0.69
N GLY A 61 28.62 24.73 -1.91
CA GLY A 61 27.79 24.42 -3.08
C GLY A 61 27.69 22.93 -3.42
N GLY A 62 28.50 22.08 -2.80
CA GLY A 62 28.56 20.64 -3.10
C GLY A 62 27.41 19.85 -2.50
N GLU A 63 26.94 18.86 -3.27
CA GLU A 63 26.05 17.79 -2.80
C GLU A 63 26.90 16.58 -2.44
N VAL A 64 26.48 15.84 -1.42
CA VAL A 64 27.14 14.60 -1.02
C VAL A 64 26.11 13.61 -0.52
N ASP A 65 26.26 12.38 -0.96
CA ASP A 65 25.36 11.30 -0.65
C ASP A 65 26.02 10.29 0.27
N LEU A 66 25.20 9.73 1.15
CA LEU A 66 25.51 8.52 1.88
C LEU A 66 24.52 7.43 1.46
N ALA A 67 24.95 6.58 0.55
CA ALA A 67 24.20 5.41 0.12
C ALA A 67 24.16 4.33 1.21
N VAL A 68 23.08 3.56 1.22
CA VAL A 68 22.91 2.42 2.13
C VAL A 68 23.00 1.13 1.34
N ALA A 69 23.84 0.20 1.77
CA ALA A 69 23.90 -1.17 1.27
C ALA A 69 23.25 -2.15 2.25
N ASP A 70 22.57 -3.16 1.71
CA ASP A 70 21.95 -4.28 2.43
C ASP A 70 22.61 -5.64 2.08
N VAL A 71 23.83 -5.60 1.57
CA VAL A 71 24.65 -6.78 1.31
C VAL A 71 25.26 -7.30 2.61
N PRO A 72 25.55 -8.61 2.76
CA PRO A 72 26.25 -9.11 3.94
C PRO A 72 27.55 -8.32 4.22
N GLU A 73 27.85 -8.02 5.48
CA GLU A 73 28.95 -7.14 5.89
C GLU A 73 30.32 -7.53 5.30
N GLU A 74 30.55 -8.82 5.06
CA GLU A 74 31.77 -9.35 4.42
C GLU A 74 31.94 -8.95 2.95
N TYR A 75 30.86 -8.51 2.29
CA TYR A 75 30.81 -8.00 0.92
C TYR A 75 30.69 -6.48 0.84
N LEU A 76 30.75 -5.77 1.97
CA LEU A 76 30.71 -4.31 1.98
C LEU A 76 32.08 -3.72 1.58
N ASP A 77 32.15 -3.21 0.36
CA ASP A 77 33.26 -2.42 -0.18
C ASP A 77 32.75 -1.09 -0.80
N ASP A 78 33.64 -0.36 -1.47
CA ASP A 78 33.35 0.89 -2.18
C ASP A 78 32.58 0.72 -3.50
N GLU A 79 32.40 -0.53 -3.96
CA GLU A 79 31.64 -0.90 -5.16
C GLU A 79 30.33 -1.62 -4.82
N ALA A 80 30.03 -1.83 -3.53
CA ALA A 80 28.85 -2.54 -3.08
C ALA A 80 27.56 -1.89 -3.63
N PRO A 81 26.61 -2.69 -4.14
CA PRO A 81 25.39 -2.16 -4.72
C PRO A 81 24.54 -1.48 -3.63
N PRO A 82 24.05 -0.25 -3.88
CA PRO A 82 23.15 0.42 -2.95
C PRO A 82 21.75 -0.22 -2.99
N SER A 83 21.07 -0.19 -1.85
CA SER A 83 19.66 -0.61 -1.66
C SER A 83 18.63 0.27 -2.37
N GLY A 84 19.08 1.30 -3.10
CA GLY A 84 18.21 2.35 -3.65
C GLY A 84 17.80 3.42 -2.63
N ILE A 85 18.38 3.41 -1.42
CA ILE A 85 18.16 4.44 -0.39
C ILE A 85 19.49 5.15 -0.09
N ALA A 86 19.46 6.48 -0.12
CA ALA A 86 20.58 7.33 0.26
C ALA A 86 20.15 8.51 1.14
N PHE A 87 21.06 8.98 1.99
CA PHE A 87 20.93 10.23 2.73
C PHE A 87 21.74 11.31 2.02
N SER A 88 21.05 12.25 1.36
CA SER A 88 21.71 13.30 0.57
C SER A 88 21.75 14.61 1.32
N LEU A 89 22.89 15.30 1.30
CA LEU A 89 22.98 16.69 1.72
C LEU A 89 22.82 17.63 0.52
N ASN A 90 21.70 18.33 0.43
CA ASN A 90 21.44 19.33 -0.61
C ASN A 90 21.23 20.71 0.02
N LYS A 91 22.00 21.72 -0.43
CA LYS A 91 21.94 23.11 0.11
C LYS A 91 22.03 23.13 1.65
N GLY A 92 22.85 22.24 2.20
CA GLY A 92 23.04 22.06 3.64
C GLY A 92 21.88 21.39 4.37
N GLN A 93 20.81 20.96 3.73
CA GLN A 93 19.73 20.20 4.37
C GLN A 93 19.86 18.71 4.02
N LEU A 94 19.70 17.86 5.02
CA LEU A 94 19.61 16.42 4.81
C LEU A 94 18.23 16.08 4.23
N ARG A 95 18.21 15.27 3.18
CA ARG A 95 17.03 14.69 2.56
C ARG A 95 17.23 13.18 2.41
N LEU A 96 16.12 12.45 2.26
CA LEU A 96 16.15 11.07 1.81
C LEU A 96 16.06 11.09 0.28
N SER A 97 16.96 10.38 -0.38
CA SER A 97 16.96 10.18 -1.83
C SER A 97 16.73 8.71 -2.10
N LEU A 98 15.71 8.42 -2.89
CA LEU A 98 15.33 7.08 -3.27
C LEU A 98 15.50 6.92 -4.77
N THR A 99 15.89 5.73 -5.16
CA THR A 99 16.12 5.38 -6.55
C THR A 99 15.35 4.11 -6.87
N VAL A 100 14.51 4.16 -7.90
CA VAL A 100 13.55 3.11 -8.22
C VAL A 100 13.41 2.93 -9.72
N TRP A 101 13.11 1.70 -10.13
CA TRP A 101 12.80 1.33 -11.50
C TRP A 101 11.29 1.30 -11.69
N LEU A 102 10.77 2.12 -12.61
CA LEU A 102 9.34 2.21 -12.93
C LEU A 102 9.10 1.92 -14.40
N ASP A 103 7.98 1.28 -14.74
CA ASP A 103 7.60 1.10 -16.15
C ASP A 103 7.10 2.42 -16.78
N ASP A 104 6.63 3.34 -15.94
CA ASP A 104 6.10 4.64 -16.37
C ASP A 104 7.17 5.73 -16.34
N TYR A 105 7.17 6.59 -17.37
CA TYR A 105 8.11 7.71 -17.47
C TYR A 105 7.57 8.91 -16.70
N LEU A 106 8.10 9.16 -15.49
CA LEU A 106 7.72 10.31 -14.67
C LEU A 106 8.68 11.47 -14.92
N ASP A 107 8.22 12.59 -15.48
CA ASP A 107 9.05 13.79 -15.67
C ASP A 107 8.24 15.10 -15.55
N GLU A 108 8.90 16.17 -15.12
CA GLU A 108 8.32 17.51 -14.99
C GLU A 108 8.07 18.12 -16.38
N GLY A 109 6.95 17.76 -17.00
CA GLY A 109 6.55 18.29 -18.31
C GLY A 109 5.77 17.30 -19.19
N TYR A 110 5.73 16.03 -18.81
CA TYR A 110 4.78 15.06 -19.35
C TYR A 110 3.50 15.12 -18.50
N ASP A 111 2.44 15.66 -19.10
CA ASP A 111 1.11 15.76 -18.49
C ASP A 111 0.22 14.62 -19.02
N ASP A 112 0.50 13.41 -18.55
CA ASP A 112 -0.51 12.37 -18.50
C ASP A 112 -1.06 12.30 -17.07
N GLY A 113 -2.37 12.08 -16.93
CA GLY A 113 -3.01 12.09 -15.61
C GLY A 113 -2.50 10.99 -14.66
N GLU A 114 -1.69 10.05 -15.16
CA GLU A 114 -1.10 8.94 -14.41
C GLU A 114 0.08 9.44 -13.56
N ALA A 115 0.96 10.27 -14.11
CA ALA A 115 2.05 10.89 -13.34
C ALA A 115 1.53 11.77 -12.17
N GLU A 116 0.40 12.45 -12.36
CA GLU A 116 -0.21 13.27 -11.30
C GLU A 116 -0.88 12.41 -10.22
N ALA A 117 -1.60 11.35 -10.60
CA ALA A 117 -2.17 10.39 -9.65
C ALA A 117 -1.10 9.70 -8.79
N TYR A 118 0.04 9.37 -9.40
CA TYR A 118 1.21 8.84 -8.72
C TYR A 118 1.73 9.84 -7.66
N LYS A 119 1.95 11.09 -8.06
CA LYS A 119 2.41 12.18 -7.17
C LYS A 119 1.44 12.44 -6.03
N GLU A 120 0.14 12.47 -6.30
CA GLU A 120 -0.90 12.68 -5.28
C GLU A 120 -0.88 11.55 -4.25
N SER A 121 -0.86 10.29 -4.71
CA SER A 121 -0.82 9.11 -3.83
C SER A 121 0.41 9.10 -2.93
N LEU A 122 1.58 9.40 -3.49
CA LEU A 122 2.84 9.50 -2.74
C LEU A 122 2.83 10.67 -1.75
N THR A 123 2.30 11.82 -2.15
CA THR A 123 2.18 13.01 -1.29
C THR A 123 1.32 12.73 -0.06
N LEU A 124 0.15 12.10 -0.24
CA LEU A 124 -0.74 11.75 0.87
C LEU A 124 -0.06 10.83 1.89
N MET A 125 0.72 9.85 1.41
CA MET A 125 1.49 8.96 2.28
C MET A 125 2.58 9.73 3.05
N LEU A 126 3.32 10.60 2.37
CA LEU A 126 4.43 11.36 2.96
C LEU A 126 3.97 12.37 3.99
N GLU A 127 2.89 13.11 3.72
CA GLU A 127 2.32 14.09 4.65
C GLU A 127 1.94 13.44 5.98
N ARG A 128 1.38 12.22 5.94
CA ARG A 128 1.07 11.44 7.14
C ARG A 128 2.32 11.09 7.95
N LEU A 129 3.43 10.80 7.28
CA LEU A 129 4.72 10.53 7.93
C LEU A 129 5.42 11.83 8.40
N GLY A 130 4.79 12.99 8.22
CA GLY A 130 5.37 14.29 8.50
C GLY A 130 6.52 14.65 7.54
N CYS A 131 6.54 14.02 6.36
CA CYS A 131 7.52 14.22 5.30
C CYS A 131 6.93 15.06 4.17
N GLU A 132 7.79 15.63 3.34
CA GLU A 132 7.42 16.46 2.18
C GLU A 132 8.11 15.91 0.94
N LEU A 133 7.34 15.68 -0.13
CA LEU A 133 7.89 15.33 -1.44
C LEU A 133 8.57 16.56 -2.04
N LEU A 134 9.88 16.47 -2.28
CA LEU A 134 10.65 17.56 -2.88
C LEU A 134 10.73 17.43 -4.40
N HIS A 135 10.86 16.19 -4.89
CA HIS A 135 10.99 15.88 -6.31
C HIS A 135 10.63 14.42 -6.56
N VAL A 136 10.03 14.17 -7.73
CA VAL A 136 9.93 12.85 -8.35
C VAL A 136 10.09 13.05 -9.85
N GLY A 137 11.02 12.33 -10.45
CA GLY A 137 11.34 12.52 -11.86
C GLY A 137 12.34 11.49 -12.38
N ALA A 138 12.46 11.42 -13.70
CA ALA A 138 13.43 10.58 -14.36
C ALA A 138 14.85 10.98 -13.94
N HIS A 139 15.65 9.99 -13.56
CA HIS A 139 17.06 10.20 -13.25
C HIS A 139 17.77 10.77 -14.50
N PRO A 140 18.77 11.65 -14.36
CA PRO A 140 19.47 12.26 -15.51
C PRO A 140 20.05 11.27 -16.53
N ASN A 141 20.39 10.06 -16.06
CA ASN A 141 20.88 8.93 -16.86
C ASN A 141 19.78 7.92 -17.27
N VAL A 142 18.51 8.36 -17.33
CA VAL A 142 17.39 7.50 -17.72
C VAL A 142 17.57 6.94 -19.14
N GLY A 143 17.28 5.65 -19.31
CA GLY A 143 17.25 5.01 -20.62
C GLY A 143 16.08 5.49 -21.48
N SER A 144 16.13 5.23 -22.79
CA SER A 144 15.06 5.61 -23.72
C SER A 144 13.86 4.64 -23.73
N ALA A 145 13.89 3.59 -22.94
CA ALA A 145 12.88 2.55 -22.87
C ALA A 145 12.70 2.05 -21.43
N PRO A 146 11.49 1.57 -21.06
CA PRO A 146 11.24 1.05 -19.74
C PRO A 146 12.02 -0.25 -19.45
N PRO A 147 12.33 -0.54 -18.17
CA PRO A 147 12.00 0.27 -17.01
C PRO A 147 12.87 1.54 -16.92
N TYR A 148 12.24 2.65 -16.55
CA TYR A 148 12.84 3.94 -16.36
C TYR A 148 13.43 4.06 -14.95
N PHE A 149 14.63 4.63 -14.89
CA PHE A 149 15.31 4.91 -13.65
C PHE A 149 14.79 6.25 -13.10
N THR A 150 14.15 6.24 -11.95
CA THR A 150 13.45 7.38 -11.34
C THR A 150 14.08 7.74 -9.99
N GLU A 151 14.26 9.04 -9.76
CA GLU A 151 14.67 9.59 -8.47
C GLU A 151 13.48 10.17 -7.72
N VAL A 152 13.45 9.92 -6.41
CA VAL A 152 12.48 10.51 -5.48
C VAL A 152 13.25 11.18 -4.35
N HIS A 153 13.03 12.47 -4.15
CA HIS A 153 13.64 13.22 -3.06
C HIS A 153 12.59 13.61 -2.03
N ILE A 154 12.88 13.33 -0.76
CA ILE A 154 11.93 13.50 0.34
C ILE A 154 12.61 14.29 1.46
N ARG A 155 11.96 15.35 1.92
CA ARG A 155 12.34 16.01 3.16
C ARG A 155 11.73 15.24 4.33
N THR A 156 12.57 14.84 5.26
CA THR A 156 12.17 14.10 6.45
C THR A 156 12.48 14.90 7.72
N PRO A 157 11.71 14.74 8.81
CA PRO A 157 12.05 15.32 10.09
C PRO A 157 13.35 14.72 10.66
N ILE A 158 14.41 15.53 10.79
CA ILE A 158 15.71 15.03 11.29
C ILE A 158 15.86 15.06 12.82
N ARG A 159 15.02 15.86 13.52
CA ARG A 159 15.21 16.10 14.95
C ARG A 159 14.71 14.90 15.76
N GLY A 160 15.62 14.29 16.51
CA GLY A 160 15.30 13.14 17.36
C GLY A 160 15.11 11.83 16.60
N LYS A 161 15.53 11.78 15.33
CA LYS A 161 15.51 10.57 14.50
C LYS A 161 16.91 9.97 14.35
N SER A 162 16.98 8.65 14.42
CA SER A 162 18.14 7.88 13.95
C SER A 162 18.14 7.78 12.43
N LEU A 163 19.27 7.38 11.84
CA LEU A 163 19.28 7.05 10.41
C LEU A 163 18.46 5.80 10.13
N ALA A 164 18.38 4.85 11.07
CA ALA A 164 17.49 3.69 10.95
C ALA A 164 16.02 4.10 10.84
N ASP A 165 15.57 5.08 11.63
CA ASP A 165 14.19 5.61 11.51
C ASP A 165 13.94 6.23 10.14
N MET A 166 14.92 6.94 9.58
CA MET A 166 14.80 7.55 8.25
C MET A 166 14.88 6.51 7.13
N HIS A 167 15.70 5.47 7.29
CA HIS A 167 15.79 4.35 6.37
C HIS A 167 14.48 3.57 6.31
N ALA A 168 13.85 3.31 7.47
CA ALA A 168 12.54 2.67 7.54
C ALA A 168 11.48 3.46 6.74
N ILE A 169 11.50 4.80 6.81
CA ILE A 169 10.64 5.65 5.96
C ILE A 169 10.92 5.39 4.47
N GLY A 170 12.19 5.28 4.08
CA GLY A 170 12.59 4.96 2.70
C GLY A 170 12.08 3.61 2.23
N GLN A 171 12.24 2.57 3.06
CA GLN A 171 11.75 1.22 2.77
C GLN A 171 10.22 1.17 2.66
N ASP A 172 9.51 1.94 3.47
CA ASP A 172 8.07 2.10 3.40
C ASP A 172 7.65 2.77 2.09
N VAL A 173 8.34 3.85 1.69
CA VAL A 173 8.07 4.55 0.43
C VAL A 173 8.36 3.67 -0.78
N LEU A 174 9.50 2.98 -0.82
CA LEU A 174 9.84 2.05 -1.91
C LEU A 174 8.79 0.94 -2.04
N ALA A 175 8.33 0.37 -0.92
CA ALA A 175 7.29 -0.65 -0.94
C ALA A 175 5.93 -0.11 -1.39
N PHE A 176 5.62 1.15 -1.05
CA PHE A 176 4.40 1.78 -1.54
C PHE A 176 4.48 2.07 -3.04
N ILE A 177 5.62 2.54 -3.52
CA ILE A 177 5.89 2.77 -4.94
C ILE A 177 5.75 1.48 -5.74
N ASP A 178 6.37 0.38 -5.29
CA ASP A 178 6.24 -0.94 -5.92
C ASP A 178 4.78 -1.42 -5.99
N ALA A 179 3.96 -0.99 -5.02
CA ALA A 179 2.53 -1.29 -4.99
C ALA A 179 1.66 -0.37 -5.90
N LEU A 180 2.18 0.77 -6.36
CA LEU A 180 1.49 1.67 -7.28
C LEU A 180 1.71 1.22 -8.73
N GLN A 181 0.94 0.22 -9.18
CA GLN A 181 0.92 -0.17 -10.60
C GLN A 181 0.26 0.94 -11.44
N GLY A 182 0.98 1.57 -12.37
CA GLY A 182 0.41 2.64 -13.21
C GLY A 182 -0.02 3.87 -12.41
N GLY A 183 0.64 4.15 -11.27
CA GLY A 183 0.32 5.29 -10.41
C GLY A 183 -0.92 5.18 -9.54
N VAL A 184 -1.61 4.02 -9.53
CA VAL A 184 -2.79 3.80 -8.69
C VAL A 184 -2.65 2.49 -7.91
N LEU A 185 -3.16 2.48 -6.68
CA LEU A 185 -3.23 1.28 -5.89
C LEU A 185 -4.32 0.34 -6.44
N THR A 186 -3.97 -0.93 -6.66
CA THR A 186 -4.90 -1.96 -7.13
C THR A 186 -5.30 -2.90 -5.99
N ARG A 187 -6.33 -3.72 -6.22
CA ARG A 187 -6.75 -4.75 -5.27
C ARG A 187 -5.61 -5.70 -4.94
N GLU A 188 -4.89 -6.13 -5.95
CA GLU A 188 -3.79 -7.08 -5.87
C GLU A 188 -2.64 -6.50 -5.05
N THR A 189 -2.22 -5.27 -5.35
CA THR A 189 -1.09 -4.65 -4.64
C THR A 189 -1.46 -4.25 -3.21
N ALA A 190 -2.70 -3.80 -2.96
CA ALA A 190 -3.19 -3.57 -1.60
C ALA A 190 -3.20 -4.85 -0.75
N VAL A 191 -3.64 -5.98 -1.32
CA VAL A 191 -3.60 -7.28 -0.63
C VAL A 191 -2.15 -7.70 -0.35
N SER A 192 -1.22 -7.47 -1.27
CA SER A 192 0.20 -7.75 -1.05
C SER A 192 0.79 -6.90 0.08
N LEU A 193 0.48 -5.59 0.13
CA LEU A 193 0.88 -4.71 1.23
C LEU A 193 0.34 -5.19 2.58
N LEU A 194 -0.94 -5.58 2.61
CA LEU A 194 -1.56 -6.11 3.82
C LEU A 194 -0.84 -7.39 4.27
N ARG A 195 -0.64 -8.37 3.39
CA ARG A 195 0.06 -9.63 3.71
C ARG A 195 1.49 -9.42 4.19
N ALA A 196 2.17 -8.37 3.72
CA ALA A 196 3.49 -7.96 4.19
C ALA A 196 3.48 -7.22 5.54
N GLU A 197 2.34 -7.20 6.24
CA GLU A 197 2.09 -6.46 7.49
C GLU A 197 2.21 -4.93 7.34
N LYS A 198 2.27 -4.42 6.11
CA LYS A 198 2.40 -2.99 5.78
C LYS A 198 1.05 -2.28 5.62
N GLY A 199 0.03 -2.70 6.39
CA GLY A 199 -1.32 -2.12 6.34
C GLY A 199 -1.36 -0.62 6.64
N ASP A 200 -0.38 -0.10 7.39
CA ASP A 200 -0.23 1.33 7.62
C ASP A 200 -0.07 2.12 6.32
N LEU A 201 0.53 1.56 5.26
CA LEU A 201 0.71 2.26 3.99
C LEU A 201 -0.60 2.61 3.28
N LEU A 202 -1.70 1.98 3.67
CA LEU A 202 -3.04 2.30 3.16
C LEU A 202 -3.68 3.51 3.86
N ILE A 203 -3.10 4.03 4.94
CA ILE A 203 -3.64 5.22 5.61
C ILE A 203 -3.48 6.45 4.70
N GLY A 204 -4.56 7.22 4.54
CA GLY A 204 -4.64 8.34 3.62
C GLY A 204 -5.26 7.95 2.27
N GLN A 205 -5.30 6.65 1.94
CA GLN A 205 -5.90 6.17 0.71
C GLN A 205 -7.44 6.21 0.79
N PRO A 206 -8.12 6.54 -0.32
CA PRO A 206 -9.57 6.51 -0.37
C PRO A 206 -10.09 5.07 -0.31
N GLU A 207 -11.20 4.87 0.37
CA GLU A 207 -12.07 3.74 0.06
C GLU A 207 -12.67 3.92 -1.33
N GLY A 208 -13.08 2.82 -1.95
CA GLY A 208 -13.47 2.89 -3.35
C GLY A 208 -14.27 1.70 -3.85
N PRO A 209 -14.37 1.56 -5.17
CA PRO A 209 -15.14 0.50 -5.82
C PRO A 209 -14.69 -0.91 -5.43
N TRP A 210 -13.41 -1.07 -5.08
CA TRP A 210 -12.78 -2.36 -4.78
C TRP A 210 -12.26 -2.48 -3.33
N LEU A 211 -12.23 -1.41 -2.52
CA LEU A 211 -11.73 -1.40 -1.14
C LEU A 211 -12.80 -0.91 -0.17
N ASP A 212 -13.05 -1.66 0.91
CA ASP A 212 -13.96 -1.28 2.00
C ASP A 212 -13.32 -1.65 3.34
N VAL A 213 -13.24 -0.70 4.29
CA VAL A 213 -12.67 -0.98 5.62
C VAL A 213 -13.71 -1.01 6.73
N LYS A 214 -13.43 -1.79 7.77
CA LYS A 214 -14.28 -1.95 8.96
C LYS A 214 -13.42 -1.90 10.21
N VAL A 215 -13.88 -1.17 11.21
CA VAL A 215 -13.15 -1.01 12.48
C VAL A 215 -13.18 -2.31 13.27
N ASP A 216 -14.37 -2.85 13.48
CA ASP A 216 -14.61 -3.99 14.35
C ASP A 216 -15.04 -5.23 13.56
N HIS A 217 -14.90 -6.39 14.19
CA HIS A 217 -15.50 -7.62 13.68
C HIS A 217 -17.01 -7.47 13.47
N TYR A 218 -17.52 -8.19 12.47
CA TYR A 218 -18.95 -8.44 12.39
C TYR A 218 -19.38 -9.22 13.62
N ASP A 219 -20.54 -8.89 14.20
CA ASP A 219 -21.10 -9.67 15.30
C ASP A 219 -21.67 -11.00 14.77
N LEU A 220 -20.81 -12.01 14.69
CA LEU A 220 -21.16 -13.33 14.20
C LEU A 220 -21.94 -14.18 15.23
N SER A 221 -22.17 -13.65 16.44
CA SER A 221 -23.06 -14.30 17.42
C SER A 221 -24.53 -14.06 17.06
N GLU A 222 -24.82 -12.93 16.43
CA GLU A 222 -26.16 -12.58 15.96
C GLU A 222 -26.37 -12.92 14.47
N ARG A 223 -27.62 -13.18 14.11
CA ARG A 223 -27.99 -13.41 12.70
C ARG A 223 -27.80 -12.16 11.84
N SER A 224 -28.03 -10.98 12.42
CA SER A 224 -27.82 -9.66 11.81
C SER A 224 -26.38 -9.52 11.30
N GLY A 225 -25.37 -9.74 12.15
CA GLY A 225 -23.97 -9.59 11.77
C GLY A 225 -23.51 -10.61 10.72
N LYS A 226 -24.02 -11.85 10.75
CA LYS A 226 -23.78 -12.85 9.69
C LYS A 226 -24.33 -12.38 8.34
N ILE A 227 -25.55 -11.84 8.32
CA ILE A 227 -26.16 -11.28 7.11
C ILE A 227 -25.36 -10.07 6.62
N SER A 228 -24.94 -9.16 7.52
CA SER A 228 -24.12 -8.00 7.15
C SER A 228 -22.79 -8.39 6.51
N LEU A 229 -22.11 -9.42 7.04
CA LEU A 229 -20.90 -9.97 6.42
C LEU A 229 -21.20 -10.52 5.02
N ALA A 230 -22.24 -11.34 4.87
CA ALA A 230 -22.63 -11.90 3.58
C ALA A 230 -23.00 -10.79 2.57
N GLN A 231 -23.67 -9.73 3.00
CA GLN A 231 -23.99 -8.56 2.16
C GLN A 231 -22.74 -7.80 1.71
N ALA A 232 -21.74 -7.65 2.58
CA ALA A 232 -20.48 -7.01 2.24
C ALA A 232 -19.72 -7.81 1.17
N VAL A 233 -19.64 -9.14 1.33
CA VAL A 233 -18.99 -10.03 0.35
C VAL A 233 -19.78 -10.08 -0.96
N ALA A 234 -21.11 -10.21 -0.90
CA ALA A 234 -21.99 -10.20 -2.07
C ALA A 234 -21.83 -8.93 -2.92
N ARG A 235 -21.63 -7.78 -2.26
CA ARG A 235 -21.44 -6.50 -2.95
C ARG A 235 -20.24 -6.53 -3.90
N PHE A 236 -19.13 -7.13 -3.48
CA PHE A 236 -17.94 -7.29 -4.31
C PHE A 236 -18.04 -8.47 -5.27
N ALA A 237 -18.70 -9.56 -4.87
CA ALA A 237 -18.96 -10.69 -5.77
C ALA A 237 -19.80 -10.28 -7.00
N ASN A 238 -20.71 -9.33 -6.80
CA ASN A 238 -21.53 -8.75 -7.86
C ASN A 238 -20.87 -7.58 -8.59
N ALA A 239 -19.69 -7.12 -8.17
CA ALA A 239 -18.97 -6.05 -8.84
C ALA A 239 -18.20 -6.57 -10.06
N GLU A 240 -17.77 -5.66 -10.93
CA GLU A 240 -17.00 -6.00 -12.13
C GLU A 240 -15.59 -6.50 -11.77
N HIS A 241 -14.91 -5.81 -10.85
CA HIS A 241 -13.50 -6.07 -10.51
C HIS A 241 -13.29 -6.85 -9.21
N GLY A 242 -14.35 -7.39 -8.61
CA GLY A 242 -14.27 -7.97 -7.26
C GLY A 242 -13.97 -6.91 -6.20
N GLY A 243 -13.22 -7.28 -5.16
CA GLY A 243 -12.75 -6.33 -4.15
C GLY A 243 -12.11 -6.96 -2.93
N VAL A 244 -11.76 -6.12 -1.96
CA VAL A 244 -11.17 -6.46 -0.69
C VAL A 244 -11.90 -5.75 0.45
N ILE A 245 -12.20 -6.50 1.51
CA ILE A 245 -12.69 -5.97 2.78
C ILE A 245 -11.58 -6.13 3.79
N VAL A 246 -11.25 -5.05 4.51
CA VAL A 246 -10.26 -5.11 5.60
C VAL A 246 -10.91 -4.75 6.93
N VAL A 247 -10.96 -5.72 7.84
CA VAL A 247 -11.40 -5.50 9.23
C VAL A 247 -10.19 -5.20 10.10
N GLY A 248 -10.34 -4.23 11.00
CA GLY A 248 -9.26 -3.68 11.82
C GLY A 248 -8.70 -2.37 11.24
N MET A 249 -9.47 -1.66 10.42
CA MET A 249 -9.09 -0.36 9.86
C MET A 249 -10.25 0.62 9.95
N LYS A 250 -9.93 1.88 10.19
CA LYS A 250 -10.90 2.95 10.41
C LYS A 250 -10.87 3.95 9.27
N ALA A 251 -12.01 4.14 8.61
CA ALA A 251 -12.22 5.24 7.69
C ALA A 251 -12.85 6.47 8.36
N LYS A 252 -12.76 7.60 7.67
CA LYS A 252 -13.44 8.85 7.99
C LYS A 252 -14.10 9.40 6.73
N LYS A 253 -15.37 9.82 6.84
CA LYS A 253 -16.07 10.56 5.80
C LYS A 253 -15.44 11.93 5.55
N VAL A 254 -15.22 12.22 4.28
CA VAL A 254 -14.75 13.50 3.72
C VAL A 254 -15.66 13.87 2.53
N PRO A 255 -15.63 15.11 2.02
CA PRO A 255 -16.49 15.50 0.89
C PRO A 255 -16.31 14.65 -0.38
N SER A 256 -15.12 14.08 -0.60
CA SER A 256 -14.79 13.23 -1.74
C SER A 256 -15.09 11.73 -1.54
N GLY A 257 -15.62 11.32 -0.39
CA GLY A 257 -15.92 9.92 -0.07
C GLY A 257 -15.47 9.52 1.33
N GLU A 258 -14.92 8.31 1.47
CA GLU A 258 -14.31 7.83 2.72
C GLU A 258 -12.81 7.64 2.55
N ILE A 259 -12.02 8.07 3.53
CA ILE A 259 -10.56 7.93 3.53
C ILE A 259 -10.14 7.11 4.75
N ILE A 260 -9.22 6.18 4.55
CA ILE A 260 -8.62 5.38 5.62
C ILE A 260 -7.82 6.31 6.53
N LYS A 261 -8.20 6.35 7.80
CA LYS A 261 -7.64 7.26 8.80
C LYS A 261 -6.65 6.57 9.74
N ALA A 262 -6.87 5.30 10.06
CA ALA A 262 -6.02 4.58 11.01
C ALA A 262 -6.14 3.07 10.86
N VAL A 263 -5.06 2.37 11.19
CA VAL A 263 -5.10 0.94 11.48
C VAL A 263 -5.49 0.73 12.95
N GLN A 264 -6.48 -0.12 13.19
CA GLN A 264 -6.99 -0.47 14.52
C GLN A 264 -7.12 -2.00 14.61
N PRO A 265 -6.01 -2.73 14.82
CA PRO A 265 -6.02 -4.18 14.77
C PRO A 265 -7.03 -4.78 15.74
N VAL A 266 -7.79 -5.76 15.28
CA VAL A 266 -8.76 -6.49 16.09
C VAL A 266 -8.06 -7.55 16.95
N PRO A 267 -8.68 -8.00 18.07
CA PRO A 267 -8.09 -9.01 18.93
C PRO A 267 -7.81 -10.34 18.20
N LEU A 268 -6.74 -11.02 18.61
CA LEU A 268 -6.34 -12.29 18.02
C LEU A 268 -7.32 -13.41 18.40
N ASP A 269 -8.09 -13.92 17.43
CA ASP A 269 -8.95 -15.10 17.58
C ASP A 269 -8.72 -16.08 16.42
N ALA A 270 -7.98 -17.15 16.69
CA ALA A 270 -7.67 -18.20 15.71
C ALA A 270 -8.92 -18.91 15.17
N ARG A 271 -10.08 -18.82 15.85
CA ARG A 271 -11.34 -19.40 15.37
C ARG A 271 -12.13 -18.45 14.48
N MET A 272 -11.71 -17.18 14.39
CA MET A 272 -12.49 -16.16 13.70
C MET A 272 -12.61 -16.43 12.21
N GLN A 273 -11.54 -16.92 11.57
CA GLN A 273 -11.56 -17.30 10.15
C GLN A 273 -12.69 -18.28 9.85
N ARG A 274 -12.74 -19.37 10.63
CA ARG A 274 -13.77 -20.39 10.45
C ARG A 274 -15.18 -19.85 10.70
N LYS A 275 -15.36 -18.91 11.63
CA LYS A 275 -16.66 -18.27 11.88
C LYS A 275 -17.11 -17.43 10.69
N TYR A 276 -16.19 -16.69 10.07
CA TYR A 276 -16.46 -15.90 8.86
C TYR A 276 -16.86 -16.81 7.69
N GLU A 277 -16.09 -17.86 7.42
CA GLU A 277 -16.38 -18.86 6.39
C GLU A 277 -17.80 -19.43 6.55
N ILE A 278 -18.12 -19.96 7.74
CA ILE A 278 -19.44 -20.55 8.03
C ILE A 278 -20.57 -19.51 7.85
N ALA A 279 -20.36 -18.27 8.29
CA ALA A 279 -21.38 -17.23 8.16
C ALA A 279 -21.66 -16.90 6.69
N ILE A 280 -20.63 -16.87 5.84
CA ILE A 280 -20.76 -16.62 4.41
C ILE A 280 -21.43 -17.82 3.71
N GLU A 281 -20.96 -19.05 3.96
CA GLU A 281 -21.53 -20.28 3.40
C GLU A 281 -23.03 -20.45 3.69
N GLN A 282 -23.50 -19.99 4.86
CA GLN A 282 -24.89 -20.10 5.28
C GLN A 282 -25.83 -19.05 4.68
N HIS A 283 -25.27 -17.95 4.19
CA HIS A 283 -26.05 -16.76 3.83
C HIS A 283 -25.78 -16.25 2.42
N LEU A 284 -24.72 -16.67 1.73
CA LEU A 284 -24.35 -16.20 0.39
C LEU A 284 -24.44 -17.33 -0.64
N TYR A 285 -25.17 -17.08 -1.73
CA TYR A 285 -25.41 -18.08 -2.79
C TYR A 285 -25.32 -17.48 -4.20
N PRO A 286 -24.62 -18.13 -5.14
CA PRO A 286 -23.74 -19.28 -4.93
C PRO A 286 -22.51 -18.91 -4.07
N PRO A 287 -21.75 -19.89 -3.54
CA PRO A 287 -20.45 -19.60 -2.94
C PRO A 287 -19.54 -18.90 -3.96
N PRO A 288 -18.87 -17.79 -3.62
CA PRO A 288 -17.95 -17.11 -4.53
C PRO A 288 -16.69 -17.94 -4.78
N ASP A 289 -16.21 -17.90 -6.02
CA ASP A 289 -14.96 -18.54 -6.42
C ASP A 289 -13.77 -17.74 -5.87
N TYR A 290 -12.79 -18.45 -5.32
CA TYR A 290 -11.54 -17.91 -4.80
C TYR A 290 -11.71 -16.79 -3.76
N LEU A 291 -12.79 -16.81 -2.99
CA LEU A 291 -12.89 -16.01 -1.78
C LEU A 291 -11.79 -16.46 -0.80
N ASN A 292 -10.86 -15.56 -0.48
CA ASN A 292 -9.84 -15.80 0.52
C ASN A 292 -10.10 -14.98 1.77
N ILE A 293 -9.96 -15.60 2.95
CA ILE A 293 -10.13 -14.96 4.25
C ILE A 293 -8.84 -15.18 5.03
N GLU A 294 -8.07 -14.12 5.21
CA GLU A 294 -6.76 -14.17 5.84
C GLU A 294 -6.74 -13.41 7.15
N MET A 295 -5.99 -13.97 8.09
CA MET A 295 -5.73 -13.43 9.40
C MET A 295 -4.30 -12.91 9.43
N VAL A 296 -4.12 -11.62 9.19
CA VAL A 296 -2.81 -11.00 9.01
C VAL A 296 -2.36 -10.36 10.33
N PRO A 297 -1.21 -10.73 10.91
CA PRO A 297 -0.68 -10.06 12.09
C PRO A 297 -0.43 -8.58 11.80
N HIS A 298 -0.76 -7.72 12.77
CA HIS A 298 -0.40 -6.31 12.68
C HIS A 298 -0.27 -5.71 14.07
N GLY A 299 0.96 -5.32 14.44
CA GLY A 299 1.28 -4.84 15.78
C GLY A 299 0.95 -5.87 16.86
N LYS A 300 -0.01 -5.57 17.73
CA LYS A 300 -0.44 -6.45 18.84
C LYS A 300 -1.74 -7.22 18.56
N GLY A 301 -2.33 -7.05 17.39
CA GLY A 301 -3.58 -7.69 17.00
C GLY A 301 -3.46 -8.25 15.58
N MET A 302 -4.58 -8.24 14.87
CA MET A 302 -4.64 -8.74 13.50
C MET A 302 -5.54 -7.85 12.64
N LEU A 303 -5.31 -7.92 11.33
CA LEU A 303 -6.26 -7.49 10.30
C LEU A 303 -6.96 -8.73 9.74
N VAL A 304 -8.27 -8.64 9.49
CA VAL A 304 -8.98 -9.66 8.72
C VAL A 304 -9.11 -9.18 7.29
N VAL A 305 -8.47 -9.86 6.36
CA VAL A 305 -8.49 -9.51 4.95
C VAL A 305 -9.38 -10.50 4.21
N LEU A 306 -10.50 -10.02 3.68
CA LEU A 306 -11.33 -10.80 2.77
C LEU A 306 -11.05 -10.32 1.36
N SER A 307 -10.34 -11.11 0.56
CA SER A 307 -10.06 -10.78 -0.83
C SER A 307 -10.89 -11.63 -1.76
N LEU A 308 -11.55 -10.99 -2.72
CA LEU A 308 -12.38 -11.66 -3.71
C LEU A 308 -12.02 -11.16 -5.11
N PRO A 309 -11.62 -12.05 -6.04
CA PRO A 309 -11.38 -11.65 -7.43
C PRO A 309 -12.71 -11.40 -8.19
N PRO A 310 -12.63 -10.80 -9.38
CA PRO A 310 -13.75 -10.73 -10.31
C PRO A 310 -14.44 -12.09 -10.47
N GLN A 311 -15.76 -12.12 -10.34
CA GLN A 311 -16.54 -13.35 -10.51
C GLN A 311 -17.05 -13.47 -11.95
N PRO A 312 -17.12 -14.70 -12.50
CA PRO A 312 -17.74 -14.96 -13.80
C PRO A 312 -19.16 -14.40 -13.88
N GLU A 313 -19.55 -13.84 -15.03
CA GLU A 313 -20.88 -13.25 -15.21
C GLU A 313 -21.99 -14.31 -15.08
N GLU A 314 -21.69 -15.58 -15.37
CA GLU A 314 -22.63 -16.70 -15.28
C GLU A 314 -22.99 -17.05 -13.83
N LEU A 315 -22.13 -16.70 -12.86
CA LEU A 315 -22.40 -16.88 -11.44
C LEU A 315 -23.21 -15.72 -10.84
N LYS A 316 -23.24 -14.57 -11.53
CA LYS A 316 -23.96 -13.39 -11.06
C LYS A 316 -25.45 -13.52 -11.39
N PRO A 317 -26.34 -13.03 -10.49
CA PRO A 317 -26.05 -12.34 -9.25
C PRO A 317 -25.86 -13.28 -8.05
N PHE A 318 -24.93 -12.91 -7.17
CA PHE A 318 -24.79 -13.43 -5.81
C PHE A 318 -25.90 -12.89 -4.91
N LEU A 319 -26.61 -13.82 -4.28
CA LEU A 319 -27.80 -13.61 -3.47
C LEU A 319 -27.47 -13.78 -1.99
N VAL A 320 -27.99 -12.89 -1.15
CA VAL A 320 -27.92 -13.05 0.30
C VAL A 320 -29.26 -13.51 0.85
N HIS A 321 -29.24 -14.61 1.61
CA HIS A 321 -30.40 -15.16 2.29
C HIS A 321 -30.62 -14.47 3.65
N GLY A 322 -31.74 -13.76 3.74
CA GLY A 322 -32.08 -12.86 4.84
C GLY A 322 -31.90 -11.39 4.46
N ALA A 323 -32.73 -10.53 5.04
CA ALA A 323 -32.59 -9.08 4.95
C ALA A 323 -32.63 -8.46 6.35
N ILE A 324 -32.01 -7.29 6.48
CA ILE A 324 -32.13 -6.44 7.67
C ILE A 324 -33.00 -5.25 7.23
N VAL A 325 -34.22 -5.18 7.77
CA VAL A 325 -35.19 -4.11 7.48
C VAL A 325 -35.54 -3.44 8.80
N ASP A 326 -35.33 -2.12 8.90
CA ASP A 326 -35.57 -1.32 10.11
C ASP A 326 -34.95 -1.91 11.41
N GLY A 327 -33.78 -2.56 11.27
CA GLY A 327 -33.07 -3.20 12.38
C GLY A 327 -33.58 -4.59 12.77
N ALA A 328 -34.65 -5.08 12.14
CA ALA A 328 -35.16 -6.44 12.33
C ALA A 328 -34.66 -7.39 11.22
N VAL A 329 -34.39 -8.64 11.59
CA VAL A 329 -33.99 -9.67 10.63
C VAL A 329 -35.22 -10.37 10.06
N GLU A 330 -35.44 -10.23 8.76
CA GLU A 330 -36.49 -10.95 8.04
C GLU A 330 -35.89 -12.12 7.25
N GLY A 331 -36.23 -13.34 7.66
CA GLY A 331 -35.63 -14.56 7.10
C GLY A 331 -36.20 -15.03 5.76
N ALA A 332 -37.34 -14.48 5.32
CA ALA A 332 -38.01 -14.89 4.09
C ALA A 332 -37.55 -14.08 2.84
N PHE A 333 -36.65 -13.12 3.02
CA PHE A 333 -36.21 -12.22 1.96
C PHE A 333 -34.88 -12.67 1.36
N ILE A 334 -34.78 -12.56 0.04
CA ILE A 334 -33.53 -12.70 -0.69
C ILE A 334 -33.12 -11.29 -1.11
N SER A 335 -31.89 -10.91 -0.80
CA SER A 335 -31.34 -9.61 -1.20
C SER A 335 -30.25 -9.80 -2.26
N ILE A 336 -30.32 -8.98 -3.32
CA ILE A 336 -29.24 -8.86 -4.30
C ILE A 336 -28.57 -7.52 -4.05
N VAL A 337 -27.34 -7.58 -3.57
CA VAL A 337 -26.56 -6.39 -3.24
C VAL A 337 -25.63 -6.09 -4.40
N ARG A 338 -25.90 -4.99 -5.11
CA ARG A 338 -24.98 -4.42 -6.10
C ARG A 338 -24.45 -3.09 -5.60
N ARG A 339 -23.17 -2.81 -5.86
CA ARG A 339 -22.57 -1.49 -5.66
C ARG A 339 -22.93 -0.62 -6.86
N CYS A 340 -23.64 0.49 -6.66
CA CYS A 340 -23.85 1.52 -7.68
C CYS A 340 -23.45 2.85 -7.05
N GLY A 341 -22.18 3.24 -7.22
CA GLY A 341 -21.58 4.32 -6.43
C GLY A 341 -21.53 3.97 -4.93
N GLU A 342 -22.02 4.87 -4.07
CA GLU A 342 -22.10 4.68 -2.61
C GLU A 342 -23.37 3.93 -2.13
N ALA A 343 -24.32 3.63 -3.02
CA ALA A 343 -25.62 3.04 -2.63
C ALA A 343 -25.77 1.58 -3.09
N SER A 344 -26.45 0.78 -2.27
CA SER A 344 -26.94 -0.55 -2.65
C SER A 344 -28.37 -0.46 -3.20
N ILE A 345 -28.58 -0.85 -4.45
CA ILE A 345 -29.93 -0.92 -5.02
C ILE A 345 -30.45 -2.35 -4.83
N PRO A 346 -31.55 -2.57 -4.08
CA PRO A 346 -32.16 -3.89 -4.00
C PRO A 346 -32.77 -4.25 -5.36
N ILE A 347 -32.41 -5.40 -5.93
CA ILE A 347 -33.13 -5.93 -7.10
C ILE A 347 -34.55 -6.29 -6.66
N THR A 348 -35.53 -5.82 -7.43
CA THR A 348 -36.95 -6.04 -7.14
C THR A 348 -37.38 -7.47 -7.48
N ALA A 349 -38.39 -8.00 -6.79
CA ALA A 349 -38.98 -9.32 -7.09
C ALA A 349 -39.42 -9.49 -8.57
N PRO A 350 -40.00 -8.47 -9.25
CA PRO A 350 -40.26 -8.53 -10.69
C PRO A 350 -39.02 -8.79 -11.55
N SER A 351 -37.89 -8.17 -11.23
CA SER A 351 -36.63 -8.36 -11.97
C SER A 351 -36.11 -9.79 -11.81
N ILE A 352 -36.15 -10.35 -10.59
CA ILE A 352 -35.80 -11.75 -10.33
C ILE A 352 -36.70 -12.69 -11.13
N HIS A 353 -38.02 -12.46 -11.08
CA HIS A 353 -38.99 -13.27 -11.83
C HIS A 353 -38.74 -13.21 -13.34
N ALA A 354 -38.43 -12.04 -13.89
CA ALA A 354 -38.14 -11.86 -15.31
C ALA A 354 -36.92 -12.69 -15.75
N THR A 355 -35.83 -12.65 -14.99
CA THR A 355 -34.62 -13.45 -15.27
C THR A 355 -34.93 -14.95 -15.23
N MET A 356 -35.65 -15.41 -14.20
CA MET A 356 -36.06 -16.82 -14.10
C MET A 356 -36.98 -17.24 -15.26
N ALA A 357 -37.93 -16.39 -15.65
CA ALA A 357 -38.84 -16.66 -16.75
C ALA A 357 -38.10 -16.74 -18.10
N ALA A 358 -37.16 -15.83 -18.35
CA ALA A 358 -36.30 -15.83 -19.53
C ALA A 358 -35.44 -17.10 -19.60
N GLY A 359 -34.76 -17.46 -18.50
CA GLY A 359 -33.96 -18.70 -18.42
C GLY A 359 -34.80 -19.95 -18.66
N ARG A 360 -35.99 -20.06 -18.05
CA ARG A 360 -36.93 -21.17 -18.32
C ARG A 360 -37.39 -21.22 -19.77
N ALA A 361 -37.61 -20.07 -20.40
CA ALA A 361 -38.00 -20.00 -21.81
C ALA A 361 -36.86 -20.45 -22.74
N LEU A 362 -35.62 -20.06 -22.44
CA LEU A 362 -34.41 -20.48 -23.17
C LEU A 362 -34.20 -21.99 -23.08
N LEU A 363 -34.22 -22.53 -21.85
CA LEU A 363 -34.04 -23.97 -21.60
C LEU A 363 -35.13 -24.82 -22.28
N ARG A 364 -36.37 -24.32 -22.36
CA ARG A 364 -37.46 -25.00 -23.08
C ARG A 364 -37.28 -25.00 -24.59
N ARG A 365 -36.56 -24.02 -25.16
CA ARG A 365 -36.36 -23.86 -26.61
C ARG A 365 -35.06 -24.49 -27.12
N GLY A 366 -34.16 -24.92 -26.23
CA GLY A 366 -32.99 -25.74 -26.58
C GLY A 366 -31.81 -24.98 -27.21
N GLU A 367 -31.87 -23.65 -27.31
CA GLU A 367 -30.76 -22.83 -27.84
C GLU A 367 -29.98 -22.19 -26.69
N VAL A 368 -29.10 -22.95 -26.05
CA VAL A 368 -27.90 -22.33 -25.46
C VAL A 368 -26.88 -22.38 -26.58
N ARG A 369 -26.56 -21.23 -27.21
CA ARG A 369 -25.47 -21.18 -28.18
C ARG A 369 -24.19 -21.59 -27.44
N GLY A 370 -23.79 -22.84 -27.62
CA GLY A 370 -22.47 -23.29 -27.26
C GLY A 370 -21.46 -22.44 -28.02
N LEU A 371 -20.41 -22.04 -27.32
CA LEU A 371 -19.18 -21.57 -27.94
C LEU A 371 -18.69 -22.72 -28.83
N ASP A 372 -18.98 -22.64 -30.13
CA ASP A 372 -18.26 -23.42 -31.11
C ASP A 372 -16.81 -22.91 -31.07
N ASN A 373 -15.92 -23.74 -30.53
CA ASN A 373 -14.49 -23.62 -30.78
C ASN A 373 -14.30 -23.79 -32.29
N GLU A 374 -13.92 -22.71 -32.97
CA GLU A 374 -13.32 -22.82 -34.30
C GLU A 374 -11.82 -23.09 -34.11
N ASP A 375 -11.36 -24.12 -34.86
CA ASP A 375 -9.99 -24.61 -34.98
C ASP A 375 -8.94 -23.54 -35.37
#